data_AF-A0A0W8DGT1-F1
#
_entry.id   AF-A0A0W8DGT1-F1
#
_cell.length_a   1.000
_cell.length_b   1.000
_cell.length_c   1.000
_cell.angle_alpha   90.00
_cell.angle_beta   90.00
_cell.angle_gamma   90.00
#
_symmetry.space_group_name_H-M   'P 1'
#
loop_
_entity.id
_entity.type
_entity.pdbx_description
1 polymer ?
#
loop_
_entity_poly.entity_id
_entity_poly.type
_entity_poly.pdbx_seq_one_letter_code
_entity_poly.pdbx_strand_id
1 'polypeptide(L)'
;MVQLKRFQYLENQHKQKVRALVDFPLKGLDFSKWMGHQDAGSSVYDLYAVANHVGGLTRGHYTAYCRYDADFPESSALFKTNEESGDVQCPELWFRFDDEKVSEIAAGDVVTDAAYVLFYKRRTLSPHNVLRYAL
;
A
#
# COMPACT_ATOMS: atom_id res chain seq x y z
N MET A 1 -4.23 3.98 -6.57
CA MET A 1 -4.75 4.22 -5.21
C MET A 1 -6.13 3.59 -5.09
N VAL A 2 -6.41 2.86 -4.00
CA VAL A 2 -7.71 2.25 -3.72
C VAL A 2 -8.18 2.74 -2.35
N GLN A 3 -9.35 3.38 -2.27
CA GLN A 3 -9.93 3.86 -1.01
C GLN A 3 -11.02 2.90 -0.53
N LEU A 4 -10.93 2.48 0.74
CA LEU A 4 -11.99 1.70 1.38
C LEU A 4 -13.03 2.66 1.96
N LYS A 5 -14.27 2.59 1.46
CA LYS A 5 -15.38 3.46 1.91
C LYS A 5 -15.87 3.04 3.31
N ARG A 6 -15.11 3.40 4.33
CA ARG A 6 -15.37 3.00 5.73
C ARG A 6 -16.33 3.91 6.47
N PHE A 7 -16.49 5.17 6.07
CA PHE A 7 -17.33 6.12 6.79
C PHE A 7 -18.74 6.17 6.21
N GLN A 8 -19.74 6.05 7.09
CA GLN A 8 -21.14 6.06 6.73
C GLN A 8 -21.90 7.10 7.57
N TYR A 9 -22.81 7.78 6.90
CA TYR A 9 -23.81 8.66 7.50
C TYR A 9 -25.16 7.96 7.38
N LEU A 10 -25.74 7.62 8.52
CA LEU A 10 -27.04 6.95 8.59
C LEU A 10 -28.16 7.98 8.78
N GLU A 11 -29.37 7.59 8.40
CA GLU A 11 -30.59 8.29 8.77
C GLU A 11 -30.66 8.34 10.31
N ASN A 12 -30.98 9.51 10.90
CA ASN A 12 -30.88 9.86 12.34
C ASN A 12 -29.54 10.45 12.82
N GLN A 13 -28.73 11.03 11.93
CA GLN A 13 -27.43 11.65 12.26
C GLN A 13 -26.40 10.72 12.92
N HIS A 14 -26.68 9.42 12.93
CA HIS A 14 -25.74 8.44 13.45
C HIS A 14 -24.58 8.27 12.46
N LYS A 15 -23.36 8.43 12.96
CA LYS A 15 -22.12 8.35 12.18
C LYS A 15 -21.38 7.08 12.58
N GLN A 16 -21.03 6.24 11.62
CA GLN A 16 -20.32 5.00 11.91
C GLN A 16 -19.11 4.78 11.00
N LYS A 17 -18.09 4.15 11.56
CA LYS A 17 -16.94 3.64 10.81
C LYS A 17 -17.05 2.13 10.70
N VAL A 18 -17.08 1.62 9.48
CA VAL A 18 -17.00 0.19 9.17
C VAL A 18 -15.61 -0.32 9.51
N ARG A 19 -15.54 -1.25 10.47
CA ARG A 19 -14.31 -1.89 10.96
C ARG A 19 -14.10 -3.30 10.41
N ALA A 20 -14.84 -3.67 9.37
CA ALA A 20 -14.62 -4.96 8.71
C ALA A 20 -13.17 -5.05 8.24
N LEU A 21 -12.50 -6.16 8.55
CA LEU A 21 -11.21 -6.48 7.96
C LEU A 21 -11.43 -6.69 6.46
N VAL A 22 -10.68 -5.94 5.65
CA VAL A 22 -10.63 -6.16 4.21
C VAL A 22 -9.28 -6.82 3.97
N ASP A 23 -9.30 -8.08 3.56
CA ASP A 23 -8.09 -8.78 3.17
C ASP A 23 -7.61 -8.25 1.81
N PHE A 24 -6.32 -7.94 1.70
CA PHE A 24 -5.71 -7.41 0.48
C PHE A 24 -4.28 -7.94 0.32
N PRO A 25 -3.89 -8.35 -0.91
CA PRO A 25 -2.60 -8.94 -1.13
C PRO A 25 -1.50 -7.87 -1.17
N LEU A 26 -0.38 -8.11 -0.48
CA LEU A 26 0.78 -7.22 -0.53
C LEU A 26 1.45 -7.21 -1.91
N LYS A 27 1.29 -8.30 -2.67
CA LYS A 27 1.91 -8.51 -3.97
C LYS A 27 0.95 -9.18 -4.94
N GLY A 28 1.12 -8.90 -6.23
CA GLY A 28 0.46 -9.64 -7.30
C GLY A 28 -1.05 -9.40 -7.38
N LEU A 29 -1.53 -8.23 -6.97
CA LEU A 29 -2.93 -7.86 -7.16
C LEU A 29 -3.20 -7.70 -8.66
N ASP A 30 -3.95 -8.65 -9.22
CA ASP A 30 -4.30 -8.66 -10.65
C ASP A 30 -5.67 -8.00 -10.89
N PHE A 31 -5.66 -6.84 -11.54
CA PHE A 31 -6.88 -6.12 -11.91
C PHE A 31 -7.44 -6.53 -13.28
N SER A 32 -6.77 -7.40 -14.06
CA SER A 32 -7.13 -7.68 -15.45
C SER A 32 -8.59 -8.11 -15.65
N LYS A 33 -9.20 -8.80 -14.68
CA LYS A 33 -10.61 -9.22 -14.76
C LYS A 33 -11.63 -8.07 -14.69
N TRP A 34 -11.23 -6.90 -14.20
CA TRP A 34 -12.09 -5.71 -14.10
C TRP A 34 -11.74 -4.63 -15.13
N MET A 35 -10.72 -4.87 -15.97
CA MET A 35 -10.33 -3.96 -17.04
C MET A 35 -11.21 -4.19 -18.26
N GLY A 36 -11.65 -3.11 -18.91
CA GLY A 36 -12.44 -3.19 -20.16
C GLY A 36 -11.63 -3.78 -21.32
N HIS A 37 -10.31 -3.65 -21.29
CA HIS A 37 -9.39 -4.32 -22.22
C HIS A 37 -8.56 -5.35 -21.46
N GLN A 38 -8.69 -6.63 -21.83
CA GLN A 38 -7.99 -7.72 -21.18
C GLN A 38 -6.60 -7.89 -21.79
N ASP A 39 -5.66 -7.08 -21.33
CA ASP A 39 -4.23 -7.34 -21.53
C ASP A 39 -3.77 -8.29 -20.42
N ALA A 40 -3.83 -9.60 -20.69
CA ALA A 40 -3.47 -10.65 -19.73
C ALA A 40 -2.08 -10.40 -19.11
N GLY A 41 -2.03 -10.31 -17.77
CA GLY A 41 -0.79 -10.11 -17.03
C GLY A 41 -0.22 -8.68 -17.04
N SER A 42 -0.83 -7.74 -17.77
CA SER A 42 -0.32 -6.36 -17.79
C SER A 42 -0.70 -5.57 -16.55
N SER A 43 -1.82 -5.90 -15.88
CA SER A 43 -2.42 -5.10 -14.80
C SER A 43 -2.16 -5.71 -13.42
N VAL A 44 -0.92 -6.14 -13.18
CA VAL A 44 -0.46 -6.70 -11.90
C VAL A 44 0.22 -5.61 -11.07
N TYR A 45 -0.17 -5.52 -9.79
CA TYR A 45 0.28 -4.48 -8.88
C TYR A 45 0.80 -5.04 -7.56
N ASP A 46 1.76 -4.35 -6.97
CA ASP A 46 2.26 -4.61 -5.63
C ASP A 46 1.95 -3.42 -4.71
N LEU A 47 1.54 -3.72 -3.48
CA LEU A 47 1.29 -2.73 -2.45
C LEU A 47 2.63 -2.14 -2.00
N TYR A 48 2.70 -0.82 -1.88
CA TYR A 48 3.88 -0.15 -1.35
C TYR A 48 3.56 0.80 -0.19
N ALA A 49 2.30 1.17 0.01
CA ALA A 49 1.89 1.91 1.20
C ALA A 49 0.43 1.68 1.59
N VAL A 50 0.13 1.88 2.87
CA VAL A 50 -1.21 1.86 3.45
C VAL A 50 -1.36 3.09 4.34
N ALA A 51 -2.36 3.94 4.06
CA ALA A 51 -2.81 4.91 5.06
C ALA A 51 -3.81 4.22 5.98
N ASN A 52 -3.48 4.18 7.25
CA ASN A 52 -4.32 3.62 8.30
C ASN A 52 -5.10 4.74 8.99
N HIS A 53 -6.27 4.41 9.50
CA HIS A 53 -7.05 5.28 10.35
C HIS A 53 -7.52 4.50 11.57
N VAL A 54 -7.39 5.07 12.77
CA VAL A 54 -7.98 4.58 14.01
C VAL A 54 -8.86 5.67 14.61
N GLY A 55 -9.97 5.29 15.25
CA GLY A 55 -10.97 6.25 15.76
C GLY A 55 -12.22 6.36 14.89
N GLY A 56 -13.04 7.37 15.18
CA GLY A 56 -14.35 7.60 14.56
C GLY A 56 -14.32 8.70 13.49
N LEU A 57 -15.49 9.10 12.98
CA LEU A 57 -15.59 10.15 11.96
C LEU A 57 -15.13 11.53 12.45
N THR A 58 -15.40 11.85 13.71
CA THR A 58 -15.16 13.19 14.27
C THR A 58 -13.73 13.35 14.79
N ARG A 59 -13.16 12.27 15.32
CA ARG A 59 -11.80 12.24 15.87
C ARG A 59 -11.18 10.90 15.57
N GLY A 60 -9.92 10.93 15.15
CA GLY A 60 -9.12 9.75 14.92
C GLY A 60 -7.66 10.10 14.78
N HIS A 61 -6.89 9.10 14.42
CA HIS A 61 -5.46 9.20 14.19
C HIS A 61 -5.10 8.48 12.90
N TYR A 62 -4.27 9.11 12.09
CA TYR A 62 -3.76 8.54 10.85
C TYR A 62 -2.31 8.14 11.04
N THR A 63 -1.97 6.95 10.55
CA THR A 63 -0.60 6.47 10.45
C THR A 63 -0.38 5.90 9.05
N ALA A 64 0.87 5.71 8.65
CA ALA A 64 1.19 5.08 7.37
C ALA A 64 2.06 3.85 7.57
N TYR A 65 1.78 2.80 6.81
CA TYR A 65 2.70 1.70 6.59
C TYR A 65 3.30 1.87 5.21
N CYS A 66 4.63 1.92 5.09
CA CYS A 66 5.31 2.02 3.80
C CYS A 66 6.33 0.91 3.66
N ARG A 67 6.34 0.26 2.51
CA ARG A 67 7.37 -0.70 2.13
C ARG A 67 8.63 0.07 1.73
N TYR A 68 9.76 -0.43 2.18
CA TYR A 68 11.05 -0.01 1.66
C TYR A 68 11.17 -0.40 0.17
N ASP A 69 11.48 0.57 -0.68
CA ASP A 69 11.75 0.35 -2.10
C ASP A 69 13.27 0.40 -2.32
N ALA A 70 13.86 -0.76 -2.58
CA ALA A 70 15.30 -0.90 -2.84
C ALA A 70 15.70 -0.31 -4.20
N ASP A 71 14.73 -0.10 -5.11
CA ASP A 71 14.97 0.49 -6.42
C ASP A 71 15.24 2.01 -6.34
N PHE A 72 15.11 2.62 -5.16
CA PHE A 72 15.40 4.04 -4.95
C PHE A 72 16.87 4.22 -4.56
N PRO A 73 17.73 4.86 -5.38
CA PRO A 73 19.17 4.91 -5.14
C PRO A 73 19.55 5.53 -3.79
N GLU A 74 18.78 6.52 -3.33
CA GLU A 74 18.99 7.19 -2.04
C GLU A 74 18.64 6.31 -0.83
N SER A 75 17.81 5.29 -1.00
CA SER A 75 17.40 4.39 0.09
C SER A 75 18.51 3.39 0.42
N SER A 76 19.32 2.98 -0.57
CA SER A 76 20.45 2.04 -0.44
C SER A 76 21.49 2.45 0.62
N ALA A 77 21.61 3.74 0.94
CA ALA A 77 22.54 4.25 1.93
C ALA A 77 22.17 3.88 3.38
N LEU A 78 20.92 3.50 3.65
CA LEU A 78 20.43 3.17 4.99
C LEU A 78 20.69 1.73 5.39
N PHE A 79 20.91 0.82 4.44
CA PHE A 79 21.14 -0.60 4.70
C PHE A 79 22.33 -1.09 3.88
N LYS A 80 23.51 -1.17 4.52
CA LYS A 80 24.66 -1.89 3.95
C LYS A 80 24.33 -3.39 4.00
N THR A 81 23.95 -3.97 2.87
CA THR A 81 23.89 -5.42 2.74
C THR A 81 25.32 -5.96 2.72
N ASN A 82 25.66 -6.85 3.66
CA ASN A 82 26.93 -7.57 3.60
C ASN A 82 26.92 -8.46 2.34
N GLU A 83 27.84 -8.20 1.42
CA GLU A 83 27.89 -8.81 0.07
C GLU A 83 28.39 -10.27 0.00
N GLU A 84 28.35 -11.03 1.10
CA GLU A 84 28.97 -12.38 1.14
C GLU A 84 28.02 -13.55 0.92
N SER A 85 26.81 -13.33 0.40
CA SER A 85 25.94 -14.43 0.00
C SER A 85 25.17 -14.04 -1.26
N GLY A 86 25.55 -14.61 -2.39
CA GLY A 86 25.02 -14.32 -3.73
C GLY A 86 23.55 -14.69 -3.99
N ASP A 87 22.72 -14.70 -2.95
CA ASP A 87 21.26 -14.84 -3.00
C ASP A 87 20.65 -13.93 -1.92
N VAL A 88 20.84 -12.61 -2.05
CA VAL A 88 20.23 -11.65 -1.13
C VAL A 88 18.79 -11.42 -1.56
N GLN A 89 17.88 -12.27 -1.07
CA GLN A 89 16.47 -11.96 -1.05
C GLN A 89 16.29 -10.81 -0.05
N CYS A 90 16.34 -9.56 -0.53
CA CYS A 90 16.09 -8.39 0.31
C CYS A 90 14.76 -8.61 1.03
N PRO A 91 14.74 -8.69 2.38
CA PRO A 91 13.48 -8.81 3.10
C PRO A 91 12.62 -7.62 2.71
N GLU A 92 11.32 -7.84 2.46
CA GLU A 92 10.38 -6.74 2.28
C GLU A 92 10.24 -6.01 3.61
N LEU A 93 11.12 -5.05 3.86
CA LEU A 93 11.09 -4.22 5.04
C LEU A 93 9.89 -3.29 4.95
N TRP A 94 9.09 -3.27 6.02
CA TRP A 94 7.97 -2.37 6.17
C TRP A 94 8.21 -1.48 7.38
N PHE A 95 7.78 -0.23 7.25
CA PHE A 95 7.91 0.75 8.31
C PHE A 95 6.55 1.36 8.62
N ARG A 96 6.27 1.52 9.90
CA ARG A 96 5.18 2.33 10.43
C ARG A 96 5.67 3.73 10.71
N PHE A 97 5.00 4.70 10.10
CA PHE A 97 5.13 6.13 10.32
C PHE A 97 3.94 6.59 11.16
N ASP A 98 4.24 7.01 12.38
CA ASP A 98 3.29 7.52 13.36
C ASP A 98 3.79 8.89 13.83
N ASP A 99 3.35 9.93 13.13
CA ASP A 99 3.86 11.30 13.25
C ASP A 99 5.40 11.34 13.15
N GLU A 100 6.09 11.81 14.18
CA GLU A 100 7.56 11.87 14.23
C GLU A 100 8.23 10.50 14.46
N LYS A 101 7.46 9.45 14.77
CA LYS A 101 7.99 8.14 15.16
C LYS A 101 7.94 7.18 13.96
N VAL A 102 9.11 6.65 13.63
CA VAL A 102 9.26 5.61 12.60
C VAL A 102 9.73 4.33 13.28
N SER A 103 9.08 3.21 12.96
CA SER A 103 9.40 1.89 13.51
C SER A 103 9.23 0.82 12.44
N GLU A 104 10.03 -0.23 12.50
CA GLU A 104 9.88 -1.39 11.61
C GLU A 104 8.63 -2.20 12.00
N ILE A 105 7.97 -2.79 11.00
CA ILE A 105 6.85 -3.73 11.18
C ILE A 105 7.03 -4.94 10.27
N ALA A 106 6.52 -6.10 10.69
CA ALA A 106 6.53 -7.28 9.83
C ALA A 106 5.51 -7.14 8.70
N ALA A 107 5.79 -7.71 7.53
CA ALA A 107 4.86 -7.72 6.40
C ALA A 107 3.49 -8.34 6.77
N GLY A 108 3.48 -9.34 7.65
CA GLY A 108 2.25 -9.96 8.16
C GLY A 108 1.34 -9.02 8.96
N ASP A 109 1.88 -7.94 9.51
CA ASP A 109 1.15 -6.97 10.34
C ASP A 109 0.61 -5.78 9.55
N VAL A 110 0.85 -5.73 8.23
CA VAL A 110 0.40 -4.64 7.36
C VAL A 110 -1.12 -4.68 7.14
N VAL A 111 -1.71 -5.88 7.11
CA VAL A 111 -3.14 -6.08 6.84
C VAL A 111 -3.94 -5.99 8.14
N THR A 112 -4.67 -4.89 8.33
CA THR A 112 -5.44 -4.63 9.55
C THR A 112 -6.81 -4.01 9.25
N ASP A 113 -7.70 -3.97 10.24
CA ASP A 113 -8.98 -3.26 10.15
C ASP A 113 -8.82 -1.73 10.06
N ALA A 114 -7.63 -1.22 10.38
CA ALA A 114 -7.28 0.20 10.32
C ALA A 114 -6.99 0.67 8.89
N ALA A 115 -6.64 -0.23 7.97
CA ALA A 115 -6.32 0.12 6.58
C ALA A 115 -7.46 0.91 5.93
N TYR A 116 -7.16 2.11 5.39
CA TYR A 116 -8.17 3.02 4.84
C TYR A 116 -7.90 3.36 3.37
N VAL A 117 -6.65 3.68 3.02
CA VAL A 117 -6.24 3.91 1.63
C VAL A 117 -5.06 3.00 1.31
N LEU A 118 -5.17 2.24 0.22
CA LEU A 118 -4.14 1.33 -0.27
C LEU A 118 -3.44 1.95 -1.49
N PHE A 119 -2.12 1.93 -1.47
CA PHE A 119 -1.27 2.44 -2.53
C PHE A 119 -0.56 1.28 -3.22
N TYR A 120 -0.92 1.07 -4.48
CA TYR A 120 -0.42 0.00 -5.33
C TYR A 120 0.39 0.58 -6.49
N LYS A 121 1.54 -0.02 -6.77
CA LYS A 121 2.43 0.29 -7.90
C LYS A 121 2.33 -0.84 -8.90
N ARG A 122 2.16 -0.50 -10.18
CA ARG A 122 2.09 -1.50 -11.26
C ARG A 122 3.48 -2.10 -11.49
N ARG A 123 3.58 -3.41 -11.68
CA ARG A 123 4.86 -4.09 -11.92
C ARG A 123 5.48 -3.73 -13.27
N THR A 124 4.64 -3.68 -14.30
CA THR A 124 5.09 -3.43 -15.67
C THR A 124 4.38 -2.22 -16.23
N LEU A 125 5.16 -1.24 -16.66
CA LEU A 125 4.66 -0.10 -17.43
C LEU A 125 4.78 -0.45 -18.91
N SER A 126 3.72 -0.23 -19.68
CA SER A 126 3.78 -0.27 -21.14
C SER A 126 3.47 1.11 -21.71
N PRO A 127 3.91 1.44 -22.93
CA PRO A 127 3.62 2.74 -23.55
C PRO A 127 2.11 3.06 -23.63
N HIS A 128 1.24 2.05 -23.67
CA HIS A 128 -0.21 2.21 -23.63
C HIS A 128 -0.75 2.63 -22.26
N ASN A 129 0.03 2.43 -21.20
CA ASN A 129 -0.37 2.60 -19.80
C ASN A 129 0.46 3.67 -19.07
N VAL A 130 1.51 4.19 -19.71
CA VAL A 130 2.16 5.43 -19.31
C VAL A 130 1.39 6.56 -20.00
N LEU A 131 0.62 7.32 -19.22
CA LEU A 131 0.02 8.54 -19.74
C LEU A 131 1.16 9.46 -20.21
N ARG A 132 1.16 9.81 -21.50
CA ARG A 132 2.03 10.86 -22.07
C ARG A 132 1.60 12.22 -21.50
N TYR A 133 1.85 12.46 -20.22
CA TYR A 133 1.83 13.82 -19.67
C TYR A 133 3.23 14.41 -19.83
N ALA A 134 3.58 14.70 -21.07
CA ALA A 134 4.75 15.49 -21.45
C ALA A 134 4.43 16.15 -22.80
N LEU A 135 3.62 17.21 -22.75
CA LEU A 135 3.58 18.30 -23.72
C LEU A 135 3.40 19.60 -22.94
#